data_AF-A0A1I7YLT2-F1
#
_entry.id   AF-A0A1I7YLT2-F1
#
_cell.length_a   1.000
_cell.length_b   1.000
_cell.length_c   1.000
_cell.angle_alpha   90.00
_cell.angle_beta   90.00
_cell.angle_gamma   90.00
#
_symmetry.space_group_name_H-M   'P 1'
#
loop_
_entity.id
_entity.type
_entity.pdbx_description
1 polymer ?
#
loop_
_entity_poly.entity_id
_entity_poly.type
_entity_poly.pdbx_seq_one_letter_code
_entity_poly.pdbx_strand_id
1 'polypeptide(L)'
;MYNQISAVKSEIRSARLVHVFTGSDAINVLSSGACSRLLRAAMTVTYTGDVANANIKAFLKTIFRWKGSVWKAVYMELLIWSVCYAILSVIYRNALSETQRDLFEKVALFCYKYGDFIPLTFMLGFYVNLVVQRWMKMFHNLGWIDDVSLLTASYIQGADEKARMIRRCIVRYVCLVQVMVFRAISIGIRKRFPTFDTLVASGYMTPAERASLGESQFYLPARWAMALVRSARAEGRIHSDQAVQDLFREITDFRTRVVALWLYDWVPVPLVYTQVVFLTVRMYFILAIMGRQYIDVDKHPIRGPVDAYVPFFTVLQFTFYVGWMKVAEALLNPFGDDDDDFECNWVIDRNLQAGLAIVDGDGFQPDPCVDKFWDDQHGVFHMYTAETVNVPQNPIRGSAVDA
;
A
#
# COMPACT_ATOMS: atom_id res chain seq x y z
N MET A 1 20.79 -38.05 11.82
CA MET A 1 20.70 -36.68 11.23
C MET A 1 19.26 -36.26 10.87
N TYR A 2 18.35 -37.18 10.55
CA TYR A 2 16.93 -36.86 10.28
C TYR A 2 16.10 -36.57 11.56
N ASN A 3 16.45 -37.17 12.70
CA ASN A 3 15.70 -37.00 13.97
C ASN A 3 15.99 -35.71 14.74
N GLN A 4 17.11 -35.02 14.47
CA GLN A 4 17.41 -33.72 15.09
C GLN A 4 16.69 -32.55 14.39
N ILE A 5 16.38 -32.67 13.10
CA ILE A 5 15.65 -31.64 12.34
C ILE A 5 14.16 -31.63 12.70
N SER A 6 13.61 -32.79 13.10
CA SER A 6 12.25 -32.91 13.59
C SER A 6 12.05 -32.27 14.97
N ALA A 7 13.04 -32.39 15.87
CA ALA A 7 12.97 -31.81 17.21
C ALA A 7 13.02 -30.26 17.18
N VAL A 8 13.85 -29.70 16.29
CA VAL A 8 13.92 -28.24 16.07
C VAL A 8 12.62 -27.71 15.44
N LYS A 9 11.95 -28.48 14.57
CA LYS A 9 10.64 -28.09 14.02
C LYS A 9 9.50 -28.16 15.04
N SER A 10 9.56 -29.06 16.04
CA SER A 10 8.55 -29.10 17.11
C SER A 10 8.75 -27.99 18.13
N GLU A 11 10.00 -27.64 18.48
CA GLU A 11 10.32 -26.53 19.39
C GLU A 11 9.93 -25.16 18.81
N ILE A 12 10.05 -24.97 17.49
CA ILE A 12 9.62 -23.73 16.82
C ILE A 12 8.09 -23.60 16.80
N ARG A 13 7.33 -24.71 16.87
CA ARG A 13 5.86 -24.66 16.97
C ARG A 13 5.37 -24.41 18.40
N SER A 14 6.10 -24.84 19.43
CA SER A 14 5.74 -24.60 20.83
C SER A 14 6.14 -23.20 21.33
N ALA A 15 7.13 -22.54 20.72
CA ALA A 15 7.55 -21.18 21.10
C ALA A 15 6.56 -20.06 20.73
N ARG A 16 5.36 -20.39 20.20
CA ARG A 16 4.31 -19.42 19.87
C ARG A 16 3.32 -19.09 20.99
N LEU A 17 3.55 -19.56 22.21
CA LEU A 17 2.74 -19.24 23.36
C LEU A 17 3.64 -18.90 24.55
N VAL A 18 3.50 -17.66 25.02
CA VAL A 18 3.92 -17.18 26.35
C VAL A 18 5.44 -17.16 26.58
N HIS A 19 6.11 -16.05 26.24
CA HIS A 19 7.22 -15.57 27.04
C HIS A 19 7.31 -14.03 26.99
N VAL A 20 7.11 -13.43 28.16
CA VAL A 20 7.45 -12.05 28.48
C VAL A 20 8.98 -11.94 28.40
N PHE A 21 9.51 -11.21 27.44
CA PHE A 21 10.96 -11.02 27.30
C PHE A 21 11.46 -10.06 28.37
N THR A 22 12.27 -10.58 29.29
CA THR A 22 13.15 -9.78 30.16
C THR A 22 14.37 -9.29 29.35
N GLY A 23 14.84 -8.08 29.67
CA GLY A 23 15.66 -7.22 28.80
C GLY A 23 17.03 -7.71 28.31
N SER A 24 17.52 -8.88 28.71
CA SER A 24 18.79 -9.44 28.21
C SER A 24 18.64 -10.24 26.91
N ASP A 25 17.50 -10.91 26.71
CA ASP A 25 17.31 -11.83 25.57
C ASP A 25 16.85 -11.10 24.30
N ALA A 26 16.28 -9.91 24.44
CA ALA A 26 15.90 -9.05 23.33
C ALA A 26 17.12 -8.57 22.51
N ILE A 27 18.27 -8.36 23.17
CA ILE A 27 19.49 -7.86 22.51
C ILE A 27 20.13 -8.93 21.63
N ASN A 28 20.05 -10.21 22.02
CA ASN A 28 20.62 -11.32 21.24
C ASN A 28 19.74 -11.74 20.05
N VAL A 29 18.42 -11.50 20.09
CA VAL A 29 17.55 -11.73 18.93
C VAL A 29 17.74 -10.64 17.88
N LEU A 30 18.03 -9.39 18.30
CA LEU A 30 18.32 -8.25 17.41
C LEU A 30 19.63 -8.42 16.60
N SER A 31 20.61 -9.19 17.10
CA SER A 31 21.86 -9.47 16.39
C SER A 31 21.78 -10.66 15.42
N SER A 32 20.70 -11.46 15.48
CA SER A 32 20.51 -12.61 14.60
C SER A 32 19.78 -12.21 13.31
N GLY A 33 20.30 -12.62 12.15
CA GLY A 33 19.70 -12.39 10.83
C GLY A 33 18.28 -12.96 10.61
N ALA A 34 17.60 -13.42 11.66
CA ALA A 34 16.19 -13.77 11.65
C ALA A 34 15.30 -12.51 11.58
N CYS A 35 15.68 -11.41 12.24
CA CYS A 35 14.94 -10.13 12.14
C CYS A 35 15.02 -9.54 10.73
N SER A 36 16.18 -9.63 10.06
CA SER A 36 16.35 -9.18 8.68
C SER A 36 15.59 -10.05 7.66
N ARG A 37 15.30 -11.32 7.98
CA ARG A 37 14.45 -12.19 7.17
C ARG A 37 12.95 -11.95 7.40
N LEU A 38 12.54 -11.62 8.62
CA LEU A 38 11.16 -11.19 8.92
C LEU A 38 10.85 -9.82 8.30
N LEU A 39 11.82 -8.90 8.29
CA LEU A 39 11.75 -7.61 7.57
C LEU A 39 11.77 -7.75 6.03
N ARG A 40 12.16 -8.92 5.50
CA ARG A 40 12.20 -9.21 4.05
C ARG A 40 10.94 -9.86 3.50
N ALA A 41 9.91 -10.06 4.31
CA ALA A 41 8.57 -10.30 3.78
C ALA A 41 7.98 -8.96 3.28
N ALA A 42 8.65 -8.33 2.31
CA ALA A 42 8.18 -7.08 1.68
C ALA A 42 6.92 -7.38 0.87
N MET A 43 5.77 -6.96 1.39
CA MET A 43 4.41 -7.05 0.83
C MET A 43 3.93 -5.69 0.27
N THR A 44 4.87 -4.85 -0.16
CA THR A 44 4.68 -3.84 -1.20
C THR A 44 5.74 -4.06 -2.27
N VAL A 45 5.34 -4.14 -3.55
CA VAL A 45 6.28 -4.45 -4.63
C VAL A 45 7.06 -3.20 -5.01
N THR A 46 8.19 -2.97 -4.34
CA THR A 46 9.09 -1.86 -4.71
C THR A 46 9.87 -2.21 -5.98
N TYR A 47 9.81 -1.32 -6.98
CA TYR A 47 10.56 -1.43 -8.24
C TYR A 47 11.21 -0.11 -8.69
N THR A 48 11.16 0.95 -7.87
CA THR A 48 11.70 2.29 -8.20
C THR A 48 13.17 2.25 -8.64
N GLY A 49 14.00 1.43 -8.00
CA GLY A 49 15.40 1.26 -8.38
C GLY A 49 15.59 0.58 -9.74
N ASP A 50 14.65 -0.27 -10.17
CA ASP A 50 14.72 -0.97 -11.45
C ASP A 50 14.36 -0.06 -12.63
N VAL A 51 13.57 0.99 -12.38
CA VAL A 51 13.12 1.98 -13.37
C VAL A 51 13.78 3.36 -13.20
N ALA A 52 14.85 3.44 -12.40
CA ALA A 52 15.56 4.70 -12.12
C ALA A 52 16.11 5.35 -13.41
N ASN A 53 16.42 4.54 -14.43
CA ASN A 53 16.86 5.01 -15.73
C ASN A 53 15.87 4.57 -16.82
N ALA A 54 15.50 5.50 -17.71
CA ALA A 54 14.65 5.22 -18.86
C ALA A 54 15.43 4.45 -19.94
N ASN A 55 15.48 3.12 -19.80
CA ASN A 55 16.10 2.24 -20.78
C ASN A 55 15.27 0.97 -21.05
N ILE A 56 15.51 0.33 -22.20
CA ILE A 56 14.77 -0.86 -22.63
C ILE A 56 14.93 -2.01 -21.62
N LYS A 57 16.09 -2.12 -20.98
CA LYS A 57 16.37 -3.14 -19.96
C LYS A 57 15.49 -2.96 -18.72
N ALA A 58 15.28 -1.73 -18.25
CA ALA A 58 14.37 -1.41 -17.15
C ALA A 58 12.93 -1.79 -17.48
N PHE A 59 12.48 -1.50 -18.71
CA PHE A 59 11.17 -1.92 -19.20
C PHE A 59 11.03 -3.45 -19.19
N LEU A 60 11.98 -4.18 -19.79
CA LEU A 60 11.95 -5.64 -19.84
C LEU A 60 12.02 -6.27 -18.43
N LYS A 61 12.82 -5.72 -17.52
CA LYS A 61 12.88 -6.19 -16.14
C LYS A 61 11.54 -6.02 -15.41
N THR A 62 10.83 -4.94 -15.71
CA THR A 62 9.52 -4.65 -15.11
C THR A 62 8.42 -5.53 -15.68
N ILE A 63 8.35 -5.68 -17.01
CA ILE A 63 7.27 -6.45 -17.66
C ILE A 63 7.33 -7.94 -17.29
N PHE A 64 8.51 -8.52 -17.05
CA PHE A 64 8.65 -9.94 -16.71
C PHE A 64 8.60 -10.24 -15.20
N ARG A 65 8.29 -9.26 -14.35
CA ARG A 65 8.09 -9.48 -12.91
C ARG A 65 6.79 -10.24 -12.68
N TRP A 66 6.76 -11.16 -11.71
CA TRP A 66 5.58 -11.96 -11.38
C TRP A 66 4.76 -11.41 -10.20
N LYS A 67 5.43 -11.09 -9.08
CA LYS A 67 4.76 -10.55 -7.87
C LYS A 67 4.22 -9.14 -8.16
N GLY A 68 2.95 -8.87 -7.81
CA GLY A 68 2.26 -7.61 -8.11
C GLY A 68 2.07 -7.31 -9.61
N SER A 69 2.17 -8.33 -10.47
CA SER A 69 2.13 -8.12 -11.93
C SER A 69 0.76 -8.33 -12.54
N VAL A 70 0.57 -7.74 -13.73
CA VAL A 70 -0.61 -8.00 -14.58
C VAL A 70 -0.77 -9.50 -14.90
N TRP A 71 0.34 -10.24 -15.04
CA TRP A 71 0.32 -11.66 -15.33
C TRP A 71 -0.30 -12.45 -14.19
N LYS A 72 0.14 -12.21 -12.95
CA LYS A 72 -0.42 -12.85 -11.75
C LYS A 72 -1.89 -12.47 -11.54
N ALA A 73 -2.30 -11.26 -11.93
CA ALA A 73 -3.68 -10.80 -11.77
C ALA A 73 -4.64 -11.44 -12.80
N VAL A 74 -4.18 -11.71 -14.03
CA VAL A 74 -5.05 -12.07 -15.16
C VAL A 74 -4.97 -13.55 -15.55
N TYR A 75 -3.89 -14.28 -15.22
CA TYR A 75 -3.63 -15.62 -15.78
C TYR A 75 -4.77 -16.63 -15.57
N MET A 76 -5.44 -16.65 -14.41
CA MET A 76 -6.55 -17.59 -14.15
C MET A 76 -7.77 -17.26 -15.00
N GLU A 77 -8.16 -15.98 -15.08
CA GLU A 77 -9.31 -15.55 -15.90
C GLU A 77 -9.02 -15.78 -17.39
N LEU A 78 -7.78 -15.50 -17.83
CA LEU A 78 -7.36 -15.76 -19.20
C LEU A 78 -7.36 -17.26 -19.53
N LEU A 79 -6.88 -18.11 -18.62
CA LEU A 79 -6.88 -19.56 -18.81
C LEU A 79 -8.31 -20.08 -19.01
N ILE A 80 -9.25 -19.66 -18.14
CA ILE A 80 -10.66 -20.04 -18.25
C ILE A 80 -11.24 -19.56 -19.60
N TRP A 81 -10.97 -18.30 -19.98
CA TRP A 81 -11.43 -17.75 -21.24
C TRP A 81 -10.87 -18.52 -22.45
N SER A 82 -9.57 -18.84 -22.45
CA SER A 82 -8.91 -19.60 -23.51
C SER A 82 -9.43 -21.03 -23.62
N VAL A 83 -9.69 -21.71 -22.50
CA VAL A 83 -10.28 -23.05 -22.49
C VAL A 83 -11.69 -23.02 -23.06
N CYS A 84 -12.54 -22.09 -22.64
CA CYS A 84 -13.89 -21.93 -23.20
C CYS A 84 -13.86 -21.63 -24.70
N TYR A 85 -12.95 -20.75 -25.15
CA TYR A 85 -12.76 -20.47 -26.56
C TYR A 85 -12.34 -21.72 -27.35
N ALA A 86 -11.38 -22.48 -26.83
CA ALA A 86 -10.88 -23.70 -27.47
C ALA A 86 -11.96 -24.77 -27.57
N ILE A 87 -12.78 -24.95 -26.53
CA ILE A 87 -13.91 -25.89 -26.54
C ILE A 87 -14.89 -25.54 -27.67
N LEU A 88 -15.29 -24.28 -27.80
CA LEU A 88 -16.19 -23.86 -28.88
C LEU A 88 -15.57 -24.05 -30.27
N SER A 89 -14.28 -23.75 -30.43
CA SER A 89 -13.55 -23.96 -31.68
C SER A 89 -13.53 -25.45 -32.08
N VAL A 90 -13.28 -26.34 -31.11
CA VAL A 90 -13.31 -27.80 -31.34
C VAL A 90 -14.71 -28.28 -31.70
N ILE A 91 -15.75 -27.79 -31.02
CA ILE A 91 -17.16 -28.12 -31.32
C ILE A 91 -17.51 -27.69 -32.75
N TYR A 92 -17.19 -26.46 -33.13
CA TYR A 92 -17.45 -25.93 -34.46
C TYR A 92 -16.80 -26.78 -35.57
N ARG A 93 -15.53 -27.16 -35.38
CA ARG A 93 -14.75 -27.89 -36.40
C ARG A 93 -15.10 -29.37 -36.50
N ASN A 94 -15.36 -30.03 -35.37
CA ASN A 94 -15.39 -31.50 -35.30
C ASN A 94 -16.77 -32.07 -34.98
N ALA A 95 -17.66 -31.31 -34.32
CA ALA A 95 -18.93 -31.84 -33.82
C ALA A 95 -20.16 -31.28 -34.55
N LEU A 96 -20.13 -30.03 -35.01
CA LEU A 96 -21.28 -29.41 -35.69
C LEU A 96 -21.44 -29.94 -37.12
N SER A 97 -22.68 -30.26 -37.47
CA SER A 97 -23.13 -30.51 -38.86
C SER A 97 -23.16 -29.21 -39.68
N GLU A 98 -23.21 -29.30 -41.01
CA GLU A 98 -23.19 -28.12 -41.90
C GLU A 98 -24.28 -27.09 -41.57
N THR A 99 -25.51 -27.53 -41.33
CA THR A 99 -26.62 -26.62 -40.98
C THR A 99 -26.42 -25.94 -39.62
N GLN A 100 -25.81 -26.64 -38.66
CA GLN A 100 -25.47 -26.09 -37.35
C GLN A 100 -24.28 -25.12 -37.42
N ARG A 101 -23.31 -25.37 -38.31
CA ARG A 101 -22.19 -24.46 -38.56
C ARG A 101 -22.70 -23.14 -39.12
N ASP A 102 -23.60 -23.17 -40.10
CA ASP A 102 -24.19 -21.95 -40.65
C ASP A 102 -24.92 -21.12 -39.57
N LEU A 103 -25.60 -21.77 -38.61
CA LEU A 103 -26.21 -21.08 -37.47
C LEU A 103 -25.14 -20.50 -36.52
N PHE A 104 -24.11 -21.28 -36.19
CA PHE A 104 -22.99 -20.84 -35.36
C PHE A 104 -22.29 -19.61 -35.96
N GLU A 105 -22.02 -19.62 -37.27
CA GLU A 105 -21.43 -18.50 -38.01
C GLU A 105 -22.29 -17.25 -37.91
N LYS A 106 -23.61 -17.36 -38.09
CA LYS A 106 -24.54 -16.24 -37.95
C LYS A 106 -24.51 -15.65 -36.52
N VAL A 107 -24.48 -16.50 -35.49
CA VAL A 107 -24.39 -16.06 -34.09
C VAL A 107 -23.03 -15.40 -33.82
N ALA A 108 -21.94 -15.97 -34.32
CA ALA A 108 -20.60 -15.39 -34.19
C ALA A 108 -20.48 -14.03 -34.88
N LEU A 109 -21.09 -13.85 -36.06
CA LEU A 109 -21.15 -12.57 -36.75
C LEU A 109 -22.02 -11.56 -36.00
N PHE A 110 -23.14 -11.99 -35.41
CA PHE A 110 -23.98 -11.15 -34.56
C PHE A 110 -23.19 -10.64 -33.34
N CYS A 111 -22.55 -11.53 -32.57
CA CYS A 111 -21.73 -11.15 -31.43
C CYS A 111 -20.56 -10.25 -31.82
N TYR A 112 -19.93 -10.48 -32.98
CA TYR A 112 -18.86 -9.62 -33.50
C TYR A 112 -19.35 -8.20 -33.78
N LYS A 113 -20.47 -8.07 -34.51
CA LYS A 113 -21.06 -6.77 -34.87
C LYS A 113 -21.41 -5.93 -33.64
N TYR A 114 -21.93 -6.57 -32.59
CA TYR A 114 -22.35 -5.85 -31.39
C TYR A 114 -21.22 -5.61 -30.37
N GLY A 115 -20.07 -6.25 -30.53
CA GLY A 115 -18.92 -6.07 -29.63
C GLY A 115 -18.36 -4.65 -29.63
N ASP A 116 -18.36 -3.98 -30.79
CA ASP A 116 -17.76 -2.64 -30.94
C ASP A 116 -18.62 -1.51 -30.33
N PHE A 117 -19.88 -1.77 -29.99
CA PHE A 117 -20.74 -0.77 -29.33
C PHE A 117 -20.41 -0.58 -27.85
N ILE A 118 -19.58 -1.45 -27.24
CA ILE A 118 -19.26 -1.39 -25.81
C ILE A 118 -18.06 -0.47 -25.59
N PRO A 119 -18.23 0.74 -25.00
CA PRO A 119 -17.16 1.73 -24.88
C PRO A 119 -16.24 1.44 -23.68
N LEU A 120 -15.50 0.33 -23.73
CA LEU A 120 -14.64 -0.14 -22.64
C LEU A 120 -13.63 0.90 -22.18
N THR A 121 -12.91 1.52 -23.11
CA THR A 121 -11.80 2.43 -22.81
C THR A 121 -12.24 3.66 -22.01
N PHE A 122 -13.35 4.28 -22.41
CA PHE A 122 -13.87 5.47 -21.74
C PHE A 122 -14.29 5.13 -20.32
N MET A 123 -15.17 4.14 -20.17
CA MET A 123 -15.72 3.74 -18.87
C MET A 123 -14.61 3.29 -17.90
N LEU A 124 -13.65 2.50 -18.39
CA LEU A 124 -12.55 1.99 -17.57
C LEU A 124 -11.57 3.11 -17.18
N GLY A 125 -11.28 4.04 -18.09
CA GLY A 125 -10.41 5.18 -17.81
C GLY A 125 -10.93 6.07 -16.68
N PHE A 126 -12.22 6.44 -16.70
CA PHE A 126 -12.81 7.24 -15.62
C PHE A 126 -12.83 6.50 -14.28
N TYR A 127 -13.21 5.22 -14.30
CA TYR A 127 -13.29 4.41 -13.08
C TYR A 127 -11.92 4.17 -12.45
N VAL A 128 -10.92 3.77 -13.24
CA VAL A 128 -9.55 3.54 -12.74
C VAL A 128 -8.96 4.84 -12.20
N ASN A 129 -9.14 5.97 -12.88
CA ASN A 129 -8.66 7.26 -12.39
C ASN A 129 -9.32 7.63 -11.04
N LEU A 130 -10.63 7.43 -10.88
CA LEU A 130 -11.32 7.64 -9.60
C LEU A 130 -10.70 6.79 -8.48
N VAL A 131 -10.47 5.49 -8.75
CA VAL A 131 -9.88 4.57 -7.78
C VAL A 131 -8.45 4.97 -7.41
N VAL A 132 -7.60 5.31 -8.40
CA VAL A 132 -6.21 5.75 -8.16
C VAL A 132 -6.15 7.04 -7.35
N GLN A 133 -7.01 8.02 -7.65
CA GLN A 133 -7.07 9.26 -6.87
C GLN A 133 -7.47 9.01 -5.41
N ARG A 134 -8.41 8.09 -5.19
CA ARG A 134 -8.84 7.70 -3.86
C ARG A 134 -7.74 6.93 -3.12
N TRP A 135 -7.06 6.01 -3.79
CA TRP A 135 -5.89 5.30 -3.27
C TRP A 135 -4.78 6.27 -2.84
N MET A 136 -4.45 7.26 -3.67
CA MET A 136 -3.50 8.32 -3.32
C MET A 136 -3.92 9.06 -2.06
N LYS A 137 -5.19 9.46 -1.95
CA LYS A 137 -5.69 10.15 -0.74
C LYS A 137 -5.61 9.26 0.50
N MET A 138 -5.83 7.94 0.39
CA MET A 138 -5.63 7.01 1.50
C MET A 138 -4.14 6.92 1.88
N PHE A 139 -3.23 6.84 0.91
CA PHE A 139 -1.79 6.81 1.17
C PHE A 139 -1.30 8.04 1.96
N HIS A 140 -1.68 9.25 1.54
CA HIS A 140 -1.27 10.48 2.23
C HIS A 140 -1.84 10.61 3.66
N ASN A 141 -2.87 9.83 4.00
CA ASN A 141 -3.57 9.88 5.27
C ASN A 141 -3.17 8.74 6.23
N LEU A 142 -2.16 7.92 5.90
CA LEU A 142 -1.67 6.83 6.77
C LEU A 142 -1.29 7.31 8.18
N GLY A 143 -0.85 8.56 8.33
CA GLY A 143 -0.51 9.18 9.60
C GLY A 143 0.91 8.85 10.05
N TRP A 144 1.80 9.83 10.00
CA TRP A 144 3.17 9.72 10.49
C TRP A 144 3.30 10.45 11.83
N ILE A 145 3.92 9.79 12.80
CA ILE A 145 3.97 10.28 14.20
C ILE A 145 5.04 11.35 14.42
N ASP A 146 5.93 11.54 13.45
CA ASP A 146 7.17 12.30 13.54
C ASP A 146 6.91 13.73 13.99
N ASP A 147 6.00 14.45 13.34
CA ASP A 147 5.67 15.85 13.64
C ASP A 147 5.19 16.00 15.10
N VAL A 148 4.25 15.15 15.51
CA VAL A 148 3.72 15.14 16.89
C VAL A 148 4.84 14.86 17.89
N SER A 149 5.73 13.90 17.58
CA SER A 149 6.82 13.51 18.46
C SER A 149 7.88 14.60 18.57
N LEU A 150 8.26 15.23 17.47
CA LEU A 150 9.24 16.32 17.42
C LEU A 150 8.77 17.53 18.21
N LEU A 151 7.50 17.93 18.07
CA LEU A 151 6.94 19.03 18.86
C LEU A 151 6.79 18.65 20.33
N THR A 152 6.40 17.40 20.63
CA THR A 152 6.30 16.91 22.02
C THR A 152 7.67 16.91 22.71
N ALA A 153 8.72 16.48 22.00
CA ALA A 153 10.10 16.50 22.49
C ALA A 153 10.62 17.93 22.70
N SER A 154 10.34 18.83 21.75
CA SER A 154 10.82 20.22 21.77
C SER A 154 10.15 21.08 22.84
N TYR A 155 8.83 20.94 23.02
CA TYR A 155 8.06 21.87 23.86
C TYR A 155 7.87 21.41 25.31
N ILE A 156 7.92 20.10 25.59
CA ILE A 156 7.73 19.57 26.94
C ILE A 156 9.09 19.37 27.61
N GLN A 157 9.48 20.38 28.40
CA GLN A 157 10.77 20.39 29.10
C GLN A 157 10.76 19.48 30.34
N GLY A 158 11.96 19.08 30.76
CA GLY A 158 12.19 18.27 31.97
C GLY A 158 12.88 16.95 31.66
N ALA A 159 13.93 16.66 32.43
CA ALA A 159 14.65 15.39 32.43
C ALA A 159 14.16 14.45 33.55
N ASP A 160 13.19 14.89 34.35
CA ASP A 160 12.57 14.09 35.40
C ASP A 160 11.67 13.01 34.80
N GLU A 161 11.50 11.92 35.55
CA GLU A 161 10.70 10.77 35.13
C GLU A 161 9.26 11.16 34.77
N LYS A 162 8.69 12.16 35.45
CA LYS A 162 7.33 12.62 35.15
C LYS A 162 7.25 13.36 33.81
N ALA A 163 8.23 14.19 33.44
CA ALA A 163 8.28 14.79 32.11
C ALA A 163 8.40 13.73 31.01
N ARG A 164 9.29 12.75 31.22
CA ARG A 164 9.47 11.59 30.33
C ARG A 164 8.16 10.82 30.15
N MET A 165 7.46 10.52 31.25
CA MET A 165 6.16 9.86 31.22
C MET A 165 5.12 10.64 30.42
N ILE A 166 5.03 11.97 30.60
CA ILE A 166 4.09 12.81 29.84
C ILE A 166 4.37 12.70 28.34
N ARG A 167 5.63 12.88 27.93
CA ARG A 167 5.99 12.85 26.50
C ARG A 167 5.69 11.48 25.88
N ARG A 168 6.10 10.40 26.54
CA ARG A 168 5.85 9.01 26.09
C ARG A 168 4.35 8.69 26.02
N CYS A 169 3.56 9.14 26.99
CA CYS A 169 2.11 8.92 26.99
C CYS A 169 1.38 9.69 25.89
N ILE A 170 1.79 10.94 25.58
CA ILE A 170 1.21 11.70 24.46
C ILE A 170 1.40 10.94 23.14
N VAL A 171 2.63 10.53 22.83
CA VAL A 171 2.93 9.75 21.62
C VAL A 171 2.15 8.44 21.60
N ARG A 172 2.15 7.70 22.71
CA ARG A 172 1.43 6.42 22.81
C ARG A 172 -0.07 6.59 22.57
N TYR A 173 -0.69 7.65 23.08
CA TYR A 173 -2.11 7.93 22.83
C TYR A 173 -2.42 8.27 21.37
N VAL A 174 -1.54 9.00 20.70
CA VAL A 174 -1.70 9.31 19.27
C VAL A 174 -1.52 8.07 18.41
N CYS A 175 -0.51 7.23 18.71
CA CYS A 175 -0.36 5.91 18.10
C CYS A 175 -1.56 4.98 18.42
N LEU A 176 -2.16 5.11 19.60
CA LEU A 176 -3.34 4.34 19.97
C LEU A 176 -4.55 4.70 19.07
N VAL A 177 -4.75 5.98 18.73
CA VAL A 177 -5.76 6.38 17.73
C VAL A 177 -5.50 5.64 16.41
N GLN A 178 -4.24 5.61 15.97
CA GLN A 178 -3.86 4.97 14.72
C GLN A 178 -4.13 3.47 14.70
N VAL A 179 -3.66 2.73 15.70
CA VAL A 179 -3.86 1.27 15.72
C VAL A 179 -5.35 0.92 15.88
N MET A 180 -6.14 1.72 16.59
CA MET A 180 -7.60 1.53 16.68
C MET A 180 -8.28 1.67 15.32
N VAL A 181 -7.94 2.71 14.55
CA VAL A 181 -8.49 2.92 13.20
C VAL A 181 -8.00 1.84 12.25
N PHE A 182 -6.71 1.53 12.25
CA PHE A 182 -6.15 0.49 11.38
C PHE A 182 -6.75 -0.89 11.70
N ARG A 183 -7.01 -1.22 12.97
CA ARG A 183 -7.73 -2.44 13.36
C ARG A 183 -9.15 -2.48 12.81
N ALA A 184 -9.79 -1.32 12.64
CA ALA A 184 -11.14 -1.25 12.07
C ALA A 184 -11.15 -1.52 10.56
N ILE A 185 -10.17 -1.02 9.81
CA ILE A 185 -10.18 -1.01 8.34
C ILE A 185 -9.25 -2.05 7.69
N SER A 186 -8.19 -2.50 8.37
CA SER A 186 -7.20 -3.43 7.81
C SER A 186 -7.37 -4.85 8.30
N ILE A 187 -7.43 -5.78 7.34
CA ILE A 187 -7.56 -7.22 7.62
C ILE A 187 -6.30 -7.73 8.35
N GLY A 188 -5.11 -7.34 7.87
CA GLY A 188 -3.84 -7.71 8.48
C GLY A 188 -3.71 -7.23 9.94
N ILE A 189 -4.14 -6.00 10.24
CA ILE A 189 -4.12 -5.47 11.61
C ILE A 189 -5.18 -6.13 12.48
N ARG A 190 -6.40 -6.37 11.97
CA ARG A 190 -7.44 -7.08 12.71
C ARG A 190 -7.03 -8.51 13.08
N LYS A 191 -6.31 -9.21 12.20
CA LYS A 191 -5.73 -10.54 12.48
C LYS A 191 -4.65 -10.47 13.57
N ARG A 192 -3.81 -9.43 13.55
CA ARG A 192 -2.76 -9.22 14.56
C ARG A 192 -3.32 -8.81 15.92
N PHE A 193 -4.35 -7.95 15.93
CA PHE A 193 -4.98 -7.43 17.15
C PHE A 193 -6.49 -7.70 17.15
N PRO A 194 -6.94 -8.95 17.39
CA PRO A 194 -8.36 -9.29 17.32
C PRO A 194 -9.21 -8.59 18.38
N THR A 195 -8.67 -8.29 19.55
CA THR A 195 -9.37 -7.66 20.69
C THR A 195 -8.57 -6.50 21.27
N PHE A 196 -9.21 -5.61 22.02
CA PHE A 196 -8.49 -4.53 22.70
C PHE A 196 -7.54 -5.07 23.78
N ASP A 197 -7.77 -6.26 24.33
CA ASP A 197 -6.85 -6.88 25.29
C ASP A 197 -5.52 -7.24 24.64
N THR A 198 -5.51 -7.56 23.33
CA THR A 198 -4.26 -7.71 22.58
C THR A 198 -3.52 -6.39 22.35
N LEU A 199 -4.22 -5.25 22.34
CA LEU A 199 -3.60 -3.92 22.32
C LEU A 199 -3.01 -3.55 23.69
N VAL A 200 -3.63 -4.03 24.77
CA VAL A 200 -3.07 -3.93 26.13
C VAL A 200 -1.78 -4.74 26.21
N ALA A 201 -1.83 -6.01 25.78
CA ALA A 201 -0.68 -6.91 25.82
C ALA A 201 0.50 -6.44 24.95
N SER A 202 0.23 -5.73 23.85
CA SER A 202 1.27 -5.16 22.97
C SER A 202 1.76 -3.77 23.41
N GLY A 203 1.23 -3.20 24.49
CA GLY A 203 1.73 -1.96 25.09
C GLY A 203 1.20 -0.66 24.47
N TYR A 204 0.18 -0.71 23.60
CA TYR A 204 -0.47 0.51 23.09
C TYR A 204 -1.36 1.17 24.15
N MET A 205 -1.96 0.39 25.05
CA MET A 205 -2.84 0.89 26.11
C MET A 205 -2.59 0.15 27.43
N THR A 206 -2.92 0.80 28.54
CA THR A 206 -2.87 0.16 29.87
C THR A 206 -4.21 -0.52 30.20
N PRO A 207 -4.25 -1.48 31.15
CA PRO A 207 -5.51 -2.10 31.59
C PRO A 207 -6.53 -1.08 32.14
N ALA A 208 -6.05 -0.01 32.80
CA ALA A 208 -6.92 1.04 33.32
C ALA A 208 -7.54 1.89 32.20
N GLU A 209 -6.77 2.21 31.16
CA GLU A 209 -7.26 2.93 29.97
C GLU A 209 -8.28 2.08 29.21
N ARG A 210 -8.02 0.78 29.08
CA ARG A 210 -8.93 -0.19 28.45
C ARG A 210 -10.33 -0.19 29.07
N ALA A 211 -10.43 -0.07 30.40
CA ALA A 211 -11.70 -0.03 31.11
C ALA A 211 -12.55 1.21 30.75
N SER A 212 -11.90 2.30 30.35
CA SER A 212 -12.57 3.57 30.01
C SER A 212 -12.80 3.79 28.52
N LEU A 213 -12.30 2.89 27.66
CA LEU A 213 -12.27 3.08 26.21
C LEU A 213 -13.23 2.11 25.49
N GLY A 214 -14.22 2.68 24.78
CA GLY A 214 -15.08 1.94 23.85
C GLY A 214 -14.42 1.74 22.48
N GLU A 215 -14.86 0.71 21.73
CA GLU A 215 -14.18 0.31 20.48
C GLU A 215 -14.17 1.39 19.39
N SER A 216 -15.24 2.19 19.29
CA SER A 216 -15.39 3.24 18.27
C SER A 216 -15.01 4.64 18.77
N GLN A 217 -14.46 4.76 19.98
CA GLN A 217 -14.16 6.05 20.60
C GLN A 217 -12.76 6.56 20.24
N PHE A 218 -12.48 6.67 18.94
CA PHE A 218 -11.17 7.14 18.42
C PHE A 218 -10.78 8.54 18.91
N TYR A 219 -11.75 9.36 19.30
CA TYR A 219 -11.52 10.71 19.84
C TYR A 219 -10.96 10.71 21.27
N LEU A 220 -11.15 9.62 22.02
CA LEU A 220 -10.85 9.60 23.45
C LEU A 220 -9.33 9.60 23.74
N PRO A 221 -8.48 8.80 23.06
CA PRO A 221 -7.03 8.89 23.24
C PRO A 221 -6.46 10.25 22.81
N ALA A 222 -6.95 10.84 21.72
CA ALA A 222 -6.57 12.20 21.31
C ALA A 222 -6.90 13.24 22.41
N ARG A 223 -8.09 13.13 23.02
CA ARG A 223 -8.49 13.97 24.15
C ARG A 223 -7.58 13.79 25.37
N TRP A 224 -7.16 12.55 25.66
CA TRP A 224 -6.21 12.27 26.74
C TRP A 224 -4.83 12.88 26.47
N ALA A 225 -4.33 12.81 25.23
CA ALA A 225 -3.09 13.45 24.83
C ALA A 225 -3.16 14.98 25.03
N MET A 226 -4.25 15.61 24.57
CA MET A 226 -4.47 17.05 24.78
C MET A 226 -4.60 17.41 26.27
N ALA A 227 -5.20 16.54 27.09
CA ALA A 227 -5.27 16.76 28.53
C ALA A 227 -3.88 16.74 29.18
N LEU A 228 -3.00 15.82 28.77
CA LEU A 228 -1.60 15.79 29.24
C LEU A 228 -0.83 17.04 28.85
N VAL A 229 -1.04 17.58 27.65
CA VAL A 229 -0.44 18.85 27.23
C VAL A 229 -0.94 20.01 28.12
N ARG A 230 -2.24 20.07 28.45
CA ARG A 230 -2.75 21.08 29.41
C ARG A 230 -2.12 20.92 30.80
N SER A 231 -2.01 19.70 31.29
CA SER A 231 -1.36 19.42 32.58
C SER A 231 0.11 19.82 32.56
N ALA A 232 0.85 19.54 31.48
CA ALA A 232 2.23 19.97 31.31
C ALA A 232 2.38 21.49 31.33
N ARG A 233 1.42 22.22 30.72
CA ARG A 233 1.36 23.69 30.79
C ARG A 233 1.09 24.19 32.21
N ALA A 234 0.10 23.63 32.89
CA ALA A 234 -0.26 24.01 34.26
C ALA A 234 0.89 23.72 35.26
N GLU A 235 1.68 22.68 35.00
CA GLU A 235 2.88 22.33 35.77
C GLU A 235 4.14 23.13 35.37
N GLY A 236 4.04 24.08 34.43
CA GLY A 236 5.16 24.92 34.01
C GLY A 236 6.21 24.20 33.16
N ARG A 237 5.92 23.01 32.61
CA ARG A 237 6.82 22.30 31.68
C ARG A 237 6.75 22.83 30.25
N ILE A 238 5.65 23.52 29.92
CA ILE A 238 5.48 24.27 28.67
C ILE A 238 5.35 25.74 29.05
N HIS A 239 6.25 26.57 28.51
CA HIS A 239 6.32 27.99 28.89
C HIS A 239 5.42 28.90 28.04
N SER A 240 5.20 28.53 26.78
CA SER A 240 4.47 29.32 25.79
C SER A 240 3.10 28.72 25.49
N ASP A 241 2.07 29.55 25.45
CA ASP A 241 0.72 29.12 25.05
C ASP A 241 0.65 28.81 23.55
N GLN A 242 1.50 29.41 22.73
CA GLN A 242 1.65 29.07 21.31
C GLN A 242 2.12 27.62 21.14
N ALA A 243 3.08 27.18 21.95
CA ALA A 243 3.55 25.78 21.94
C ALA A 243 2.42 24.78 22.29
N VAL A 244 1.52 25.16 23.20
CA VAL A 244 0.31 24.37 23.51
C VAL A 244 -0.62 24.30 22.29
N GLN A 245 -0.85 25.43 21.62
CA GLN A 245 -1.69 25.50 20.43
C GLN A 245 -1.12 24.69 19.27
N ASP A 246 0.19 24.73 19.04
CA ASP A 246 0.86 23.95 18.00
C ASP A 246 0.74 22.44 18.27
N LEU A 247 0.95 21.99 19.51
CA LEU A 247 0.72 20.59 19.89
C LEU A 247 -0.73 20.17 19.68
N PHE A 248 -1.70 21.02 20.04
CA PHE A 248 -3.12 20.73 19.83
C PHE A 248 -3.47 20.62 18.36
N ARG A 249 -2.94 21.51 17.52
CA ARG A 249 -3.12 21.47 16.07
C ARG A 249 -2.59 20.15 15.52
N GLU A 250 -1.33 19.81 15.78
CA GLU A 250 -0.75 18.59 15.20
C GLU A 250 -1.42 17.30 15.69
N ILE A 251 -1.81 17.22 16.97
CA ILE A 251 -2.58 16.06 17.48
C ILE A 251 -3.92 15.94 16.76
N THR A 252 -4.61 17.07 16.55
CA THR A 252 -5.92 17.10 15.88
C THR A 252 -5.81 16.81 14.39
N ASP A 253 -4.77 17.31 13.73
CA ASP A 253 -4.48 17.08 12.31
C ASP A 253 -4.08 15.62 12.06
N PHE A 254 -3.25 15.03 12.93
CA PHE A 254 -2.96 13.60 12.90
C PHE A 254 -4.25 12.78 13.03
N ARG A 255 -5.09 13.08 14.04
CA ARG A 255 -6.39 12.40 14.20
C ARG A 255 -7.24 12.54 12.95
N THR A 256 -7.32 13.74 12.37
CA THR A 256 -8.15 14.01 11.18
C THR A 256 -7.67 13.21 9.97
N ARG A 257 -6.36 13.18 9.72
CA ARG A 257 -5.74 12.36 8.66
C ARG A 257 -6.11 10.89 8.83
N VAL A 258 -5.88 10.32 10.01
CA VAL A 258 -6.14 8.89 10.23
C VAL A 258 -7.63 8.55 10.22
N VAL A 259 -8.49 9.36 10.83
CA VAL A 259 -9.95 9.13 10.81
C VAL A 259 -10.52 9.25 9.39
N ALA A 260 -9.90 10.05 8.50
CA ALA A 260 -10.30 10.10 7.09
C ALA A 260 -10.20 8.72 6.42
N LEU A 261 -9.26 7.86 6.83
CA LEU A 261 -9.16 6.48 6.33
C LEU A 261 -10.37 5.64 6.72
N TRP A 262 -10.84 5.79 7.95
CA TRP A 262 -12.07 5.13 8.41
C TRP A 262 -13.30 5.63 7.65
N LEU A 263 -13.35 6.92 7.31
CA LEU A 263 -14.43 7.47 6.48
C LEU A 263 -14.36 6.97 5.04
N TYR A 264 -13.16 6.78 4.48
CA TYR A 264 -12.98 6.10 3.20
C TYR A 264 -13.54 4.68 3.31
N ASP A 265 -13.13 3.88 4.29
CA ASP A 265 -13.67 2.52 4.47
C ASP A 265 -15.20 2.49 4.60
N TRP A 266 -15.79 3.42 5.37
CA TRP A 266 -17.25 3.52 5.53
C TRP A 266 -17.99 3.89 4.24
N VAL A 267 -17.42 4.79 3.43
CA VAL A 267 -18.03 5.25 2.17
C VAL A 267 -17.15 4.82 0.98
N PRO A 268 -17.29 3.58 0.49
CA PRO A 268 -16.58 3.11 -0.70
C PRO A 268 -17.13 3.75 -1.98
N VAL A 269 -16.48 3.47 -3.11
CA VAL A 269 -17.03 3.80 -4.43
C VAL A 269 -18.41 3.12 -4.57
N PRO A 270 -19.46 3.82 -5.05
CA PRO A 270 -20.80 3.24 -5.12
C PRO A 270 -20.82 1.88 -5.81
N LEU A 271 -21.44 0.90 -5.17
CA LEU A 271 -21.45 -0.49 -5.63
C LEU A 271 -21.93 -0.62 -7.07
N VAL A 272 -22.99 0.11 -7.44
CA VAL A 272 -23.52 0.12 -8.81
C VAL A 272 -22.48 0.55 -9.84
N TYR A 273 -21.59 1.49 -9.50
CA TYR A 273 -20.56 1.95 -10.44
C TYR A 273 -19.52 0.86 -10.66
N THR A 274 -19.04 0.24 -9.58
CA THR A 274 -18.13 -0.92 -9.64
C THR A 274 -18.76 -2.08 -10.42
N GLN A 275 -20.03 -2.39 -10.15
CA GLN A 275 -20.77 -3.45 -10.84
C GLN A 275 -20.89 -3.18 -12.34
N VAL A 276 -21.28 -1.97 -12.75
CA VAL A 276 -21.42 -1.59 -14.16
C VAL A 276 -20.09 -1.77 -14.89
N VAL A 277 -18.98 -1.28 -14.32
CA VAL A 277 -17.66 -1.37 -14.94
C VAL A 277 -17.20 -2.82 -15.07
N PHE A 278 -17.26 -3.56 -13.96
CA PHE A 278 -16.78 -4.94 -13.91
C PHE A 278 -17.63 -5.90 -14.74
N LEU A 279 -18.94 -5.72 -14.73
CA LEU A 279 -19.86 -6.50 -15.56
C LEU A 279 -19.62 -6.21 -17.03
N THR A 280 -19.49 -4.94 -17.43
CA THR A 280 -19.32 -4.56 -18.84
C THR A 280 -18.05 -5.14 -19.44
N VAL A 281 -16.91 -5.08 -18.73
CA VAL A 281 -15.65 -5.67 -19.19
C VAL A 281 -15.77 -7.20 -19.31
N ARG A 282 -16.35 -7.87 -18.32
CA ARG A 282 -16.51 -9.34 -18.34
C ARG A 282 -17.50 -9.79 -19.41
N MET A 283 -18.62 -9.11 -19.55
CA MET A 283 -19.63 -9.38 -20.59
C MET A 283 -19.07 -9.19 -21.99
N TYR A 284 -18.25 -8.15 -22.21
CA TYR A 284 -17.55 -7.97 -23.48
C TYR A 284 -16.72 -9.21 -23.82
N PHE A 285 -15.91 -9.71 -22.89
CA PHE A 285 -15.07 -10.88 -23.16
C PHE A 285 -15.84 -12.19 -23.23
N ILE A 286 -16.98 -12.33 -22.52
CA ILE A 286 -17.91 -13.45 -22.70
C ILE A 286 -18.48 -13.45 -24.12
N LEU A 287 -18.95 -12.29 -24.61
CA LEU A 287 -19.43 -12.17 -25.99
C LEU A 287 -18.31 -12.40 -27.01
N ALA A 288 -17.07 -11.98 -26.69
CA ALA A 288 -15.91 -12.22 -27.52
C ALA A 288 -15.54 -13.70 -27.65
N ILE A 289 -15.90 -14.56 -26.69
CA ILE A 289 -15.70 -16.02 -26.81
C ILE A 289 -16.39 -16.56 -28.06
N MET A 290 -17.59 -16.06 -28.36
CA MET A 290 -18.35 -16.41 -29.57
C MET A 290 -17.99 -15.51 -30.75
N GLY A 291 -17.96 -14.19 -30.52
CA GLY A 291 -17.75 -13.17 -31.53
C GLY A 291 -16.34 -13.15 -32.14
N ARG A 292 -15.35 -13.81 -31.55
CA ARG A 292 -13.98 -13.89 -32.09
C ARG A 292 -13.57 -15.30 -32.53
N GLN A 293 -14.53 -16.24 -32.65
CA GLN A 293 -14.28 -17.57 -33.20
C GLN A 293 -13.83 -17.47 -34.66
N TYR A 294 -12.81 -18.25 -35.06
CA TYR A 294 -12.45 -18.40 -36.46
C TYR A 294 -13.53 -19.22 -37.16
N ILE A 295 -14.18 -18.61 -38.14
CA ILE A 295 -15.24 -19.20 -38.96
C ILE A 295 -14.73 -19.40 -40.39
N ASP A 296 -15.52 -20.08 -41.22
CA ASP A 296 -15.18 -20.36 -42.61
C ASP A 296 -14.88 -19.05 -43.38
N VAL A 297 -13.63 -18.92 -43.83
CA VAL A 297 -13.09 -17.71 -44.48
C VAL A 297 -13.71 -17.53 -45.86
N ASP A 298 -13.98 -18.63 -46.57
CA ASP A 298 -14.51 -18.61 -47.94
C ASP A 298 -15.96 -18.10 -47.96
N LYS A 299 -16.72 -18.39 -46.90
CA LYS A 299 -18.10 -17.91 -46.74
C LYS A 299 -18.18 -16.46 -46.24
N HIS A 300 -17.23 -16.01 -45.41
CA HIS A 300 -17.32 -14.72 -44.70
C HIS A 300 -16.02 -13.90 -44.76
N PRO A 301 -15.73 -13.21 -45.89
CA PRO A 301 -14.48 -12.46 -46.07
C PRO A 301 -14.28 -11.30 -45.09
N ILE A 302 -15.33 -10.86 -44.39
CA ILE A 302 -15.31 -9.79 -43.38
C ILE A 302 -14.41 -10.16 -42.16
N ARG A 303 -14.14 -11.46 -41.93
CA ARG A 303 -13.33 -11.94 -40.79
C ARG A 303 -11.83 -12.02 -41.06
N GLY A 304 -11.38 -11.60 -42.24
CA GLY A 304 -9.97 -11.60 -42.63
C GLY A 304 -9.50 -12.98 -43.15
N PRO A 305 -8.37 -13.04 -43.86
CA PRO A 305 -8.02 -14.18 -44.69
C PRO A 305 -7.34 -15.36 -43.95
N VAL A 306 -7.12 -15.25 -42.63
CA VAL A 306 -6.26 -16.20 -41.89
C VAL A 306 -7.00 -16.85 -40.73
N ASP A 307 -7.09 -18.18 -40.75
CA ASP A 307 -7.49 -18.99 -39.60
C ASP A 307 -6.24 -19.38 -38.78
N ALA A 308 -6.00 -18.65 -37.69
CA ALA A 308 -4.83 -18.86 -36.84
C ALA A 308 -5.06 -19.90 -35.72
N TYR A 309 -6.27 -20.47 -35.61
CA TYR A 309 -6.76 -21.32 -34.50
C TYR A 309 -6.76 -20.69 -33.10
N VAL A 310 -5.74 -19.90 -32.77
CA VAL A 310 -5.57 -19.19 -31.51
C VAL A 310 -5.77 -17.68 -31.74
N PRO A 311 -6.69 -17.03 -31.00
CA PRO A 311 -7.02 -15.62 -31.22
C PRO A 311 -6.00 -14.71 -30.51
N PHE A 312 -4.75 -14.69 -30.98
CA PHE A 312 -3.62 -14.01 -30.32
C PHE A 312 -3.93 -12.54 -29.96
N PHE A 313 -4.46 -11.76 -30.90
CA PHE A 313 -4.80 -10.37 -30.64
C PHE A 313 -5.95 -10.19 -29.64
N THR A 314 -6.88 -11.14 -29.57
CA THR A 314 -7.94 -11.11 -28.54
C THR A 314 -7.38 -11.46 -27.17
N VAL A 315 -6.43 -12.40 -27.07
CA VAL A 315 -5.70 -12.70 -25.83
C VAL A 315 -4.91 -11.47 -25.34
N LEU A 316 -4.28 -10.73 -26.27
CA LEU A 316 -3.59 -9.47 -25.95
C LEU A 316 -4.59 -8.41 -25.46
N GLN A 317 -5.72 -8.21 -26.17
CA GLN A 317 -6.79 -7.30 -25.76
C GLN A 317 -7.36 -7.67 -24.39
N PHE A 318 -7.55 -8.97 -24.11
CA PHE A 318 -7.97 -9.48 -22.82
C PHE A 318 -6.99 -9.07 -21.73
N THR A 319 -5.70 -9.33 -21.95
CA THR A 319 -4.64 -8.98 -20.99
C THR A 319 -4.65 -7.49 -20.68
N PHE A 320 -4.84 -6.62 -21.68
CA PHE A 320 -4.86 -5.17 -21.48
C PHE A 320 -6.11 -4.68 -20.76
N TYR A 321 -7.32 -5.03 -21.21
CA TYR A 321 -8.55 -4.52 -20.61
C TYR A 321 -8.88 -5.17 -19.26
N VAL A 322 -8.72 -6.49 -19.14
CA VAL A 322 -8.91 -7.19 -17.85
C VAL A 322 -7.78 -6.81 -16.91
N GLY A 323 -6.54 -6.69 -17.39
CA GLY A 323 -5.43 -6.18 -16.58
C GLY A 323 -5.67 -4.76 -16.07
N TRP A 324 -6.18 -3.86 -16.91
CA TRP A 324 -6.50 -2.49 -16.50
C TRP A 324 -7.67 -2.43 -15.50
N MET A 325 -8.67 -3.31 -15.64
CA MET A 325 -9.71 -3.51 -14.62
C MET A 325 -9.14 -4.05 -13.31
N LYS A 326 -8.19 -4.99 -13.38
CA LYS A 326 -7.51 -5.55 -12.20
C LYS A 326 -6.70 -4.52 -11.44
N VAL A 327 -6.15 -3.50 -12.12
CA VAL A 327 -5.53 -2.35 -11.42
C VAL A 327 -6.54 -1.67 -10.50
N ALA A 328 -7.75 -1.39 -10.98
CA ALA A 328 -8.78 -0.82 -10.12
C ALA A 328 -9.24 -1.80 -9.03
N GLU A 329 -9.35 -3.10 -9.33
CA GLU A 329 -9.72 -4.13 -8.36
C GLU A 329 -8.74 -4.19 -7.18
N ALA A 330 -7.43 -4.22 -7.46
CA ALA A 330 -6.38 -4.27 -6.44
C ALA A 330 -6.32 -2.97 -5.62
N LEU A 331 -6.50 -1.80 -6.23
CA LEU A 331 -6.40 -0.52 -5.54
C LEU A 331 -7.69 -0.10 -4.82
N LEU A 332 -8.80 -0.84 -5.01
CA LEU A 332 -10.11 -0.49 -4.44
C LEU A 332 -10.08 -0.51 -2.91
N ASN A 333 -9.37 -1.48 -2.33
CA ASN A 333 -9.15 -1.61 -0.89
C ASN A 333 -7.67 -1.90 -0.58
N PRO A 334 -6.82 -0.87 -0.39
CA PRO A 334 -5.40 -1.05 -0.13
C PRO A 334 -5.05 -1.48 1.30
N PHE A 335 -6.05 -1.86 2.12
CA PHE A 335 -5.88 -2.31 3.50
C PHE A 335 -6.07 -3.82 3.66
N GLY A 336 -6.08 -4.55 2.54
CA GLY A 336 -6.26 -6.00 2.46
C GLY A 336 -4.98 -6.80 2.74
N ASP A 337 -4.81 -7.88 1.96
CA ASP A 337 -3.68 -8.81 2.01
C ASP A 337 -3.06 -9.03 0.60
N ASP A 338 -3.33 -8.15 -0.37
CA ASP A 338 -2.75 -8.23 -1.71
C ASP A 338 -1.25 -7.87 -1.72
N ASP A 339 -0.54 -8.23 -2.79
CA ASP A 339 0.92 -8.03 -2.90
C ASP A 339 1.37 -6.54 -2.83
N ASP A 340 0.46 -5.61 -3.14
CA ASP A 340 0.69 -4.17 -3.28
C ASP A 340 -0.13 -3.33 -2.29
N ASP A 341 -0.79 -3.98 -1.32
CA ASP A 341 -1.53 -3.31 -0.25
C ASP A 341 -0.58 -2.59 0.71
N PHE A 342 -1.09 -1.63 1.48
CA PHE A 342 -0.28 -0.88 2.41
C PHE A 342 0.26 -1.74 3.55
N GLU A 343 1.52 -1.50 3.90
CA GLU A 343 2.24 -2.18 4.98
C GLU A 343 1.81 -1.67 6.37
N CYS A 344 0.53 -1.78 6.70
CA CYS A 344 -0.04 -1.21 7.92
C CYS A 344 0.63 -1.73 9.19
N ASN A 345 1.04 -3.00 9.21
CA ASN A 345 1.76 -3.60 10.35
C ASN A 345 3.10 -2.90 10.59
N TRP A 346 3.85 -2.66 9.53
CA TRP A 346 5.12 -1.96 9.62
C TRP A 346 4.92 -0.49 10.03
N VAL A 347 3.91 0.19 9.47
CA VAL A 347 3.63 1.60 9.79
C VAL A 347 3.35 1.79 11.28
N ILE A 348 2.51 0.96 11.91
CA ILE A 348 2.19 1.10 13.34
C ILE A 348 3.37 0.75 14.26
N ASP A 349 4.21 -0.21 13.86
CA ASP A 349 5.40 -0.60 14.62
C ASP A 349 6.47 0.49 14.54
N ARG A 350 6.73 0.96 13.31
CA ARG A 350 7.67 2.07 13.04
C ARG A 350 7.24 3.33 13.76
N ASN A 351 5.96 3.68 13.73
CA ASN A 351 5.47 4.89 14.40
C ASN A 351 5.62 4.77 15.91
N LEU A 352 5.19 3.66 16.52
CA LEU A 352 5.37 3.53 17.97
C LEU A 352 6.86 3.57 18.37
N GLN A 353 7.72 2.86 17.64
CA GLN A 353 9.15 2.82 17.93
C GLN A 353 9.82 4.18 17.72
N ALA A 354 9.66 4.80 16.55
CA ALA A 354 10.29 6.07 16.22
C ALA A 354 9.77 7.20 17.09
N GLY A 355 8.45 7.26 17.31
CA GLY A 355 7.85 8.30 18.14
C GLY A 355 8.35 8.24 19.58
N LEU A 356 8.42 7.04 20.17
CA LEU A 356 8.98 6.86 21.51
C LEU A 356 10.47 7.19 21.57
N ALA A 357 11.24 6.87 20.53
CA ALA A 357 12.67 7.21 20.46
C ALA A 357 12.91 8.73 20.35
N ILE A 358 12.09 9.45 19.57
CA ILE A 358 12.20 10.90 19.42
C ILE A 358 11.96 11.62 20.76
N VAL A 359 10.94 11.21 21.51
CA VAL A 359 10.59 11.89 22.77
C VAL A 359 11.39 11.45 23.99
N ASP A 360 12.12 10.35 23.86
CA ASP A 360 12.90 9.70 24.92
C ASP A 360 14.39 9.62 24.59
N GLY A 361 14.85 10.36 23.59
CA GLY A 361 16.27 10.45 23.26
C GLY A 361 17.10 10.79 24.49
N ASP A 362 18.38 10.42 24.46
CA ASP A 362 19.37 10.61 25.52
C ASP A 362 19.60 12.09 25.93
N GLY A 363 18.86 13.02 25.33
CA GLY A 363 18.99 14.45 25.54
C GLY A 363 20.28 15.00 24.97
N PHE A 364 21.03 14.20 24.19
CA PHE A 364 22.25 14.65 23.56
C PHE A 364 21.90 15.72 22.51
N GLN A 365 22.30 16.94 22.80
CA GLN A 365 22.31 18.03 21.86
C GLN A 365 23.78 18.39 21.60
N PRO A 366 24.28 18.26 20.36
CA PRO A 366 25.65 18.66 20.07
C PRO A 366 25.81 20.15 20.33
N ASP A 367 26.92 20.52 20.97
CA ASP A 367 27.27 21.92 21.17
C ASP A 367 27.40 22.63 19.81
N PRO A 368 26.97 23.90 19.69
CA PRO A 368 27.21 24.68 18.49
C PRO A 368 28.71 24.72 18.18
N CYS A 369 29.09 24.30 16.98
CA CYS A 369 30.48 24.30 16.53
C CYS A 369 30.63 25.07 15.23
N VAL A 370 31.84 25.58 15.02
CA VAL A 370 32.25 26.19 13.76
C VAL A 370 32.25 25.10 12.69
N ASP A 371 31.46 25.27 11.64
CA ASP A 371 31.40 24.31 10.55
C ASP A 371 32.60 24.44 9.61
N LYS A 372 32.78 23.48 8.71
CA LYS A 372 33.95 23.41 7.82
C LYS A 372 34.04 24.56 6.83
N PHE A 373 32.95 25.29 6.60
CA PHE A 373 32.83 26.34 5.60
C PHE A 373 32.73 27.73 6.24
N TRP A 374 32.93 27.85 7.55
CA TRP A 374 32.71 29.07 8.32
C TRP A 374 33.48 30.29 7.76
N ASP A 375 34.72 30.08 7.30
CA ASP A 375 35.59 31.13 6.77
C ASP A 375 35.63 31.17 5.22
N ASP A 376 34.84 30.35 4.52
CA ASP A 376 34.87 30.26 3.05
C ASP A 376 34.11 31.42 2.38
N GLN A 377 34.82 32.53 2.14
CA GLN A 377 34.25 33.75 1.55
C GLN A 377 33.89 33.63 0.06
N HIS A 378 34.48 32.67 -0.66
CA HIS A 378 34.35 32.53 -2.11
C HIS A 378 33.33 31.47 -2.55
N GLY A 379 32.51 30.98 -1.61
CA GLY A 379 31.47 29.99 -1.85
C GLY A 379 31.83 28.59 -1.34
N VAL A 380 30.78 27.81 -1.06
CA VAL A 380 30.89 26.45 -0.52
C VAL A 380 31.08 25.45 -1.66
N PHE A 381 32.24 24.79 -1.70
CA PHE A 381 32.51 23.73 -2.68
C PHE A 381 32.33 22.36 -2.02
N HIS A 382 31.30 21.62 -2.46
CA HIS A 382 31.08 20.26 -2.00
C HIS A 382 31.99 19.27 -2.72
N MET A 383 32.43 18.25 -1.99
CA MET A 383 33.20 17.14 -2.56
C MET A 383 32.29 16.27 -3.42
N TYR A 384 32.78 15.90 -4.60
CA TYR A 384 32.17 14.91 -5.46
C TYR A 384 33.00 13.62 -5.41
N THR A 385 32.33 12.48 -5.49
CA THR A 385 33.01 11.19 -5.65
C THR A 385 33.68 11.13 -7.03
N ALA A 386 34.66 10.24 -7.20
CA ALA A 386 35.32 10.05 -8.49
C ALA A 386 34.34 9.70 -9.63
N GLU A 387 33.23 9.04 -9.30
CA GLU A 387 32.17 8.68 -10.25
C GLU A 387 31.29 9.87 -10.65
N THR A 388 31.14 10.86 -9.77
CA THR A 388 30.21 11.99 -9.98
C THR A 388 30.90 13.31 -10.34
N VAL A 389 32.22 13.42 -10.19
CA VAL A 389 32.97 14.66 -10.43
C VAL A 389 32.88 15.15 -11.87
N ASN A 390 32.79 14.21 -12.83
CA ASN A 390 32.70 14.53 -14.26
C ASN A 390 31.26 14.71 -14.74
N VAL A 391 30.27 14.57 -13.85
CA VAL A 391 28.86 14.78 -14.21
C VAL A 391 28.62 16.28 -14.37
N PRO A 392 28.17 16.76 -15.55
CA PRO A 392 27.92 18.18 -15.78
C PRO A 392 26.91 18.74 -14.78
N GLN A 393 27.29 19.83 -14.12
CA GLN A 393 26.39 20.58 -13.23
C GLN A 393 25.73 21.69 -14.03
N ASN A 394 24.40 21.67 -14.10
CA ASN A 394 23.60 22.64 -14.86
C ASN A 394 22.75 23.49 -13.89
N PRO A 395 23.31 24.54 -13.27
CA PRO A 395 22.57 25.37 -12.33
C PRO A 395 21.42 26.11 -13.02
N ILE A 396 20.35 26.37 -12.28
CA ILE A 396 19.20 27.14 -12.78
C ILE A 396 19.67 28.56 -13.07
N ARG A 397 19.71 28.95 -14.35
CA ARG A 397 20.01 30.33 -14.77
C ARG A 397 18.74 31.16 -15.00
N GLY A 398 17.61 30.51 -15.30
CA GLY A 398 16.37 31.17 -15.69
C GLY A 398 16.31 31.41 -17.20
N SER A 399 15.14 31.26 -17.79
CA SER A 399 14.96 31.21 -19.25
C SER A 399 15.17 32.54 -19.98
N ALA A 400 15.30 33.65 -19.25
CA ALA A 400 15.45 35.01 -19.80
C ALA A 400 16.88 35.56 -19.73
N VAL A 401 17.86 34.79 -19.22
CA VAL A 401 19.25 35.27 -19.06
C VAL A 401 19.96 35.49 -20.39
N ASP A 402 19.54 34.77 -21.43
CA ASP A 402 20.11 34.85 -22.78
C ASP A 402 19.16 35.58 -23.78
N ALA A 403 18.13 36.27 -23.29
CA ALA A 403 17.17 37.07 -24.09
C ALA A 403 17.56 38.54 -24.12
#